data_AF-A0A3B9TRR5-F1
#
_entry.id   AF-A0A3B9TRR5-F1
#
_cell.length_a   1.000
_cell.length_b   1.000
_cell.length_c   1.000
_cell.angle_alpha   90.00
_cell.angle_beta   90.00
_cell.angle_gamma   90.00
#
_symmetry.space_group_name_H-M   'P 1'
#
loop_
_entity.id
_entity.type
_entity.pdbx_description
1 polymer ?
#
loop_
_entity_poly.entity_id
_entity_poly.type
_entity_poly.pdbx_seq_one_letter_code
_entity_poly.pdbx_strand_id
1 'polypeptide(L)' 'MAGLDGGLAGILVEPVQGDGGMVFQPVSFMRLLSDFAKHEGAVFIDEEVQTGIGRSGKMWAIEHYDVTPDLVVSA' A
#
# COMPACT_ATOMS: atom_id res chain seq x y z
N MET A 1 2.80 17.85 -15.45
CA MET A 1 2.36 17.89 -14.05
C MET A 1 0.89 18.27 -14.07
N ALA A 2 -0.03 17.30 -13.99
CA ALA A 2 -1.42 17.60 -13.61
C ALA A 2 -1.35 18.08 -12.15
N GLY A 3 -1.72 19.28 -11.77
CA GLY A 3 -2.98 19.94 -12.10
C GLY A 3 -3.91 19.65 -10.92
N LEU A 4 -4.13 20.64 -10.05
CA LEU A 4 -4.98 20.55 -8.86
C LEU A 4 -6.47 20.51 -9.26
N ASP A 5 -6.85 19.45 -9.99
CA ASP A 5 -8.12 19.35 -10.72
C ASP A 5 -9.17 18.54 -9.93
N GLY A 6 -8.98 18.34 -8.62
CA GLY A 6 -9.89 17.59 -7.76
C GLY A 6 -9.88 16.05 -7.94
N GLY A 7 -8.90 15.49 -8.63
CA GLY A 7 -8.74 14.04 -8.83
C GLY A 7 -8.30 13.26 -7.58
N LEU A 8 -8.24 11.92 -7.70
CA LEU A 8 -7.75 11.04 -6.64
C LEU A 8 -6.28 11.36 -6.31
N ALA A 9 -6.02 11.83 -5.08
CA ALA A 9 -4.66 12.20 -4.68
C ALA A 9 -3.79 10.99 -4.32
N GLY A 10 -4.38 9.97 -3.69
CA GLY A 10 -3.65 8.79 -3.25
C GLY A 10 -4.53 7.72 -2.64
N ILE A 11 -3.96 6.53 -2.50
CA ILE A 11 -4.56 5.37 -1.86
C ILE A 11 -3.60 4.91 -0.78
N LEU A 12 -4.09 4.81 0.47
CA LEU A 12 -3.36 4.26 1.60
C LEU A 12 -3.96 2.90 1.98
N VAL A 13 -3.10 1.91 2.18
CA VAL A 13 -3.53 0.55 2.55
C VAL A 13 -2.49 -0.12 3.45
N GLU A 14 -2.98 -0.91 4.42
CA GLU A 14 -2.14 -1.82 5.20
C GLU A 14 -2.00 -3.17 4.43
N PRO A 15 -0.79 -3.73 4.26
CA PRO A 15 -0.60 -5.07 3.70
C PRO A 15 -1.33 -6.15 4.49
N VAL A 16 -1.33 -6.01 5.81
CA VAL A 16 -2.16 -6.79 6.73
C VAL A 16 -2.80 -5.81 7.69
N GLN A 17 -4.13 -5.73 7.69
CA GLN A 17 -4.83 -4.83 8.61
C GLN A 17 -4.72 -5.36 10.03
N GLY A 18 -3.95 -4.68 10.88
CA GLY A 18 -3.69 -5.14 12.24
C GLY A 18 -4.92 -5.03 13.13
N ASP A 19 -5.33 -3.79 13.41
CA ASP A 19 -6.50 -3.48 14.26
C ASP A 19 -7.84 -3.87 13.60
N GLY A 20 -7.83 -4.07 12.28
CA GLY A 20 -8.95 -4.62 11.51
C GLY A 20 -9.19 -6.12 11.76
N GLY A 21 -8.34 -6.78 12.54
CA GLY A 21 -8.49 -8.20 12.91
C GLY A 21 -7.50 -9.12 12.19
N MET A 22 -6.27 -8.66 11.93
CA MET A 22 -5.22 -9.40 11.22
C MET A 22 -5.69 -9.89 9.84
N VAL A 23 -6.23 -8.97 9.04
CA VAL A 23 -6.79 -9.28 7.72
C VAL A 23 -5.70 -9.24 6.66
N PHE A 24 -5.36 -10.41 6.12
CA PHE A 24 -4.41 -10.55 5.02
C PHE A 24 -5.09 -10.26 3.69
N GLN A 25 -4.54 -9.33 2.93
CA GLN A 25 -5.08 -9.04 1.61
C GLN A 25 -4.72 -10.13 0.61
N PRO A 26 -5.61 -10.49 -0.34
CA PRO A 26 -5.24 -11.31 -1.49
C PRO A 26 -4.16 -10.62 -2.34
N VAL A 27 -3.21 -11.40 -2.88
CA VAL A 27 -2.14 -10.83 -3.74
C VAL A 27 -2.71 -10.08 -4.95
N SER A 28 -3.77 -10.61 -5.56
CA SER A 28 -4.45 -9.96 -6.68
C SER A 28 -5.08 -8.62 -6.29
N PHE A 29 -5.60 -8.48 -5.07
CA PHE A 29 -6.18 -7.24 -4.60
C PHE A 29 -5.12 -6.13 -4.52
N MET A 30 -3.98 -6.42 -3.90
CA MET A 30 -2.92 -5.42 -3.73
C MET A 30 -2.35 -4.94 -5.07
N ARG A 31 -2.12 -5.88 -6.01
CA ARG A 31 -1.64 -5.55 -7.36
C ARG A 31 -2.64 -4.70 -8.14
N LEU A 32 -3.92 -5.10 -8.14
CA LEU A 32 -4.98 -4.33 -8.82
C LEU A 32 -5.13 -2.93 -8.22
N LEU A 33 -5.00 -2.78 -6.91
CA LEU A 33 -5.11 -1.49 -6.24
C LEU A 33 -3.93 -0.55 -6.59
N SER A 34 -2.71 -1.08 -6.65
CA SER A 34 -1.54 -0.33 -7.09
C SER A 34 -1.61 0.05 -8.57
N ASP A 35 -2.01 -0.88 -9.45
CA ASP A 35 -2.23 -0.59 -10.88
C ASP A 35 -3.31 0.49 -11.08
N PHE A 36 -4.37 0.45 -10.28
CA PHE A 36 -5.42 1.47 -10.28
C PHE A 36 -4.90 2.83 -9.82
N ALA A 37 -4.15 2.90 -8.70
CA ALA A 37 -3.54 4.15 -8.25
C ALA A 37 -2.67 4.77 -9.35
N LYS A 38 -1.83 3.94 -10.00
CA LYS A 38 -0.98 4.35 -11.11
C LYS A 38 -1.79 4.83 -12.32
N HIS A 39 -2.88 4.16 -12.67
CA HIS A 39 -3.77 4.56 -13.76
C HIS A 39 -4.39 5.94 -13.50
N GLU A 40 -4.82 6.20 -12.27
CA GLU A 40 -5.40 7.49 -11.86
C GLU A 40 -4.35 8.61 -11.68
N GLY A 41 -3.06 8.28 -11.75
CA GLY A 41 -1.98 9.21 -11.42
C GLY A 41 -1.92 9.56 -9.93
N ALA A 42 -2.50 8.71 -9.09
CA ALA A 42 -2.56 8.85 -7.64
C ALA A 42 -1.35 8.17 -6.97
N VAL A 43 -0.95 8.69 -5.80
CA VAL A 43 0.14 8.11 -4.99
C VAL A 43 -0.34 6.82 -4.30
N PHE A 44 0.40 5.73 -4.44
CA PHE A 44 0.15 4.48 -3.70
C PHE A 44 1.00 4.42 -2.42
N ILE A 45 0.35 4.40 -1.27
CA ILE A 45 0.96 4.50 0.06
C ILE A 45 0.78 3.18 0.80
N ASP A 46 1.91 2.61 1.21
CA ASP A 46 1.99 1.40 2.01
C ASP A 46 2.11 1.75 3.50
N GLU A 47 1.12 1.34 4.30
CA GLU A 47 1.11 1.53 5.75
C GLU A 47 1.72 0.32 6.44
N GLU A 48 2.85 0.55 7.11
CA GLU A 48 3.69 -0.49 7.70
C GLU A 48 3.98 -0.19 9.19
N VAL A 49 3.10 0.52 9.89
CA VAL A 49 3.29 0.82 11.33
C VAL A 49 3.31 -0.48 12.14
N GLN A 50 2.47 -1.45 11.77
CA GLN A 50 2.35 -2.73 12.49
C GLN A 50 3.15 -3.85 11.83
N THR A 51 3.19 -3.87 10.50
CA THR A 51 3.70 -4.99 9.68
C THR A 51 5.12 -4.77 9.16
N GLY A 52 5.65 -3.56 9.30
CA GLY A 52 7.00 -3.21 8.87
C GLY A 52 8.10 -3.75 9.79
N ILE A 53 9.33 -3.41 9.45
CA ILE A 53 10.54 -3.67 10.25
C ILE A 53 10.65 -5.16 10.63
N GLY A 54 10.40 -6.05 9.67
CA GLY A 54 10.65 -7.49 9.86
C GLY A 54 9.49 -8.30 10.42
N ARG A 55 8.35 -7.70 10.81
CA ARG A 55 7.24 -8.42 11.45
C ARG A 55 6.76 -9.62 10.62
N SER A 56 6.69 -9.45 9.31
CA SER A 56 6.23 -10.48 8.35
C SER A 56 7.35 -11.39 7.82
N GLY A 57 8.59 -11.26 8.33
CA GLY A 57 9.78 -11.95 7.81
C GLY A 57 10.44 -11.28 6.59
N LYS A 58 9.86 -10.17 6.12
CA LYS A 58 10.41 -9.24 5.13
C LYS A 58 10.61 -7.87 5.78
N MET A 59 11.46 -7.00 5.21
CA MET A 59 11.66 -5.67 5.79
C MET A 59 10.35 -4.90 5.79
N TRP A 60 9.63 -4.97 4.66
CA TRP A 60 8.28 -4.45 4.48
C TRP A 60 7.36 -5.60 4.07
N ALA A 61 6.19 -5.72 4.69
CA ALA A 61 5.19 -6.70 4.31
C ALA A 61 4.70 -6.55 2.86
N ILE A 62 4.72 -5.35 2.28
CA ILE A 62 4.38 -5.14 0.85
C ILE A 62 5.26 -5.96 -0.11
N GLU A 63 6.48 -6.34 0.31
CA GLU A 63 7.39 -7.18 -0.48
C GLU A 63 6.79 -8.56 -0.79
N HIS A 64 5.85 -9.05 0.01
CA HIS A 64 5.14 -10.31 -0.26
C HIS A 64 4.16 -10.20 -1.44
N TYR A 65 3.81 -8.98 -1.86
CA TYR A 65 2.83 -8.70 -2.88
C TYR A 65 3.43 -8.41 -4.27
N ASP A 66 4.77 -8.27 -4.35
CA ASP A 66 5.49 -7.84 -5.57
C ASP A 66 4.97 -6.49 -6.09
N VAL A 67 4.73 -5.57 -5.16
CA VAL A 67 4.26 -4.21 -5.41
C VAL A 67 5.30 -3.24 -4.85
N THR A 68 5.61 -2.19 -5.61
CA THR A 68 6.49 -1.10 -5.16
C THR A 68 5.62 0.14 -4.88
N PRO A 69 5.47 0.57 -3.62
CA PRO A 69 4.72 1.78 -3.29
C PRO A 69 5.53 3.05 -3.59
N ASP A 70 4.82 4.17 -3.73
CA ASP A 70 5.44 5.49 -3.89
C ASP A 70 5.93 6.04 -2.53
N LEU A 71 5.21 5.70 -1.45
CA LEU A 71 5.53 6.08 -0.08
C LEU A 71 5.30 4.91 0.87
N VAL A 72 6.14 4.82 1.90
CA VAL A 72 5.97 3.90 3.03
C VAL A 72 5.80 4.72 4.29
N VAL A 73 4.81 4.38 5.10
CA VAL A 73 4.61 4.92 6.45
C VAL A 73 5.08 3.87 7.45
N SER A 74 6.03 4.22 8.31
CA SER A 74 6.55 3.31 9.35
C SER A 74 6.76 4.03 10.68
N ALA A 75 6.95 3.25 11.76
CA ALA A 75 7.08 3.70 13.14
C ALA A 75 8.47 4.24 13.50
#